data_AF-A0A3D1CI26-F1
#
_entry.id   AF-A0A3D1CI26-F1
#
_cell.length_a   1.000
_cell.length_b   1.000
_cell.length_c   1.000
_cell.angle_alpha   90.00
_cell.angle_beta   90.00
_cell.angle_gamma   90.00
#
_symmetry.space_group_name_H-M   'P 1'
#
loop_
_entity.id
_entity.type
_entity.pdbx_description
1 polymer ?
#
loop_
_entity_poly.entity_id
_entity_poly.type
_entity_poly.pdbx_seq_one_letter_code
_entity_poly.pdbx_strand_id
1 'polypeptide(L)'
;MSGHYCIAAKNVIKKAINMTNTTEKLDCGEQLNITQLESWYLHCLKILLAGNNVFIDVSRLQRIDTAALQLLYQFQQQAEKYDIEVHWSVMSDSFQDAVSLSGLSFKMTDQPSVAENDSMENN
;
A
#
# COMPACT_ATOMS: atom_id res chain seq x y z
N MET A 1 -8.75 39.05 0.88
CA MET A 1 -9.54 37.80 0.87
C MET A 1 -8.93 36.73 -0.05
N SER A 2 -7.62 36.45 0.03
CA SER A 2 -6.92 35.66 -1.02
C SER A 2 -6.26 34.36 -0.53
N GLY A 3 -6.39 33.99 0.74
CA GLY A 3 -5.71 32.81 1.31
C GLY A 3 -6.51 31.50 1.21
N HIS A 4 -7.84 31.58 1.32
CA HIS A 4 -8.70 30.38 1.40
C HIS A 4 -8.97 29.74 0.02
N TYR A 5 -9.04 30.56 -1.04
CA TYR A 5 -9.30 30.07 -2.40
C TYR A 5 -8.14 29.20 -2.94
N CYS A 6 -6.90 29.54 -2.59
CA CYS A 6 -5.70 28.80 -3.03
C CYS A 6 -5.57 27.42 -2.39
N ILE A 7 -6.06 27.24 -1.16
CA ILE A 7 -6.00 25.95 -0.44
C ILE A 7 -7.10 25.01 -0.98
N ALA A 8 -8.30 25.54 -1.20
CA ALA A 8 -9.40 24.77 -1.79
C ALA A 8 -9.04 24.28 -3.20
N ALA A 9 -8.43 25.13 -4.04
CA ALA A 9 -7.99 24.74 -5.38
C ALA A 9 -6.92 23.63 -5.36
N LYS A 10 -5.94 23.69 -4.44
CA LYS A 10 -4.94 22.63 -4.27
C LYS A 10 -5.58 21.30 -3.86
N ASN A 11 -6.55 21.32 -2.96
CA ASN A 11 -7.24 20.12 -2.49
C ASN A 11 -8.15 19.51 -3.56
N VAL A 12 -8.81 20.36 -4.37
CA VAL A 12 -9.63 19.92 -5.50
C VAL A 12 -8.76 19.29 -6.60
N ILE A 13 -7.59 19.86 -6.88
CA ILE A 13 -6.64 19.29 -7.83
C ILE A 13 -6.07 17.96 -7.30
N LYS A 14 -5.71 17.87 -6.01
CA LYS A 14 -5.27 16.61 -5.39
C LYS A 14 -6.36 15.53 -5.49
N LYS A 15 -7.61 15.89 -5.21
CA LYS A 15 -8.78 14.99 -5.33
C LYS A 15 -9.05 14.56 -6.78
N ALA A 16 -8.84 15.44 -7.76
CA ALA A 16 -9.02 15.13 -9.17
C ALA A 16 -7.89 14.27 -9.75
N ILE A 17 -6.65 14.44 -9.27
CA ILE A 17 -5.51 13.57 -9.60
C ILE A 17 -5.70 12.17 -8.99
N ASN A 18 -6.23 12.08 -7.76
CA ASN A 18 -6.56 10.79 -7.13
C ASN A 18 -7.69 10.01 -7.87
N MET A 19 -8.35 10.61 -8.86
CA MET A 19 -9.45 9.99 -9.61
C MET A 19 -8.99 9.14 -10.80
N THR A 20 -7.68 9.08 -11.06
CA THR A 20 -7.04 8.07 -11.93
C THR A 20 -5.95 7.31 -11.16
N ASN A 21 -6.24 6.89 -9.92
CA ASN A 21 -5.28 6.10 -9.14
C ASN A 21 -5.14 4.70 -9.75
N THR A 22 -4.10 4.53 -10.57
CA THR A 22 -3.65 3.20 -10.98
C THR A 22 -3.04 2.57 -9.74
N THR A 23 -3.67 1.51 -9.22
CA THR A 23 -3.15 0.77 -8.08
C THR A 23 -2.18 -0.29 -8.58
N GLU A 24 -0.90 -0.14 -8.26
CA GLU A 24 0.15 -1.12 -8.58
C GLU A 24 0.12 -2.28 -7.58
N LYS A 25 0.18 -3.51 -8.09
CA LYS A 25 0.22 -4.70 -7.26
C LYS A 25 1.66 -5.14 -6.99
N LEU A 26 2.00 -5.27 -5.70
CA LEU A 26 3.21 -5.93 -5.23
C LEU A 26 2.88 -7.34 -4.72
N ASP A 27 3.05 -8.36 -5.55
CA ASP A 27 2.83 -9.76 -5.18
C ASP A 27 4.07 -10.35 -4.51
N CYS A 28 4.00 -10.60 -3.20
CA CYS A 28 5.10 -11.17 -2.41
C CYS A 28 5.30 -12.68 -2.64
N GLY A 29 4.39 -13.34 -3.36
CA GLY A 29 4.46 -14.77 -3.62
C GLY A 29 4.49 -15.62 -2.35
N GLU A 30 5.13 -16.78 -2.42
CA GLU A 30 5.25 -17.70 -1.28
C GLU A 30 6.46 -17.39 -0.39
N GLN A 31 7.49 -16.75 -0.95
CA GLN A 31 8.71 -16.43 -0.24
C GLN A 31 9.26 -15.08 -0.67
N LEU A 32 9.64 -14.27 0.32
CA LEU A 32 10.36 -13.03 0.13
C LEU A 32 11.67 -13.06 0.93
N ASN A 33 12.77 -13.32 0.25
CA ASN A 33 14.07 -13.54 0.88
C ASN A 33 15.14 -12.55 0.39
N ILE A 34 16.31 -12.59 1.02
CA ILE A 34 17.42 -11.66 0.72
C ILE A 34 17.86 -11.69 -0.76
N THR A 35 17.73 -12.84 -1.44
CA THR A 35 18.17 -12.98 -2.84
C THR A 35 17.31 -12.19 -3.82
N GLN A 36 16.08 -11.88 -3.45
CA GLN A 36 15.14 -11.11 -4.28
C GLN A 36 15.12 -9.63 -3.91
N LEU A 37 15.82 -9.24 -2.83
CA LEU A 37 15.64 -7.94 -2.19
C LEU A 37 16.05 -6.76 -3.08
N GLU A 38 17.09 -6.92 -3.89
CA GLU A 38 17.52 -5.88 -4.83
C GLU A 38 16.44 -5.58 -5.88
N SER A 39 15.88 -6.62 -6.50
CA SER A 39 14.77 -6.49 -7.46
C SER A 39 13.55 -5.83 -6.80
N TRP A 40 13.23 -6.24 -5.57
CA TRP A 40 12.13 -5.68 -4.80
C TRP A 40 12.34 -4.20 -4.49
N TYR A 41 13.54 -3.82 -4.03
CA TYR A 41 13.87 -2.44 -3.76
C TYR A 41 13.73 -1.56 -5.01
N LEU A 42 14.25 -2.01 -6.16
CA LEU A 42 14.10 -1.29 -7.42
C LEU A 42 12.63 -1.15 -7.85
N HIS A 43 11.82 -2.18 -7.61
CA HIS A 43 10.39 -2.11 -7.91
C HIS A 43 9.67 -1.10 -7.01
N CYS A 44 9.94 -1.14 -5.70
CA CYS A 44 9.43 -0.17 -4.73
C CYS A 44 9.79 1.27 -5.13
N LEU A 45 11.04 1.52 -5.54
CA LEU A 45 11.46 2.85 -5.99
C LEU A 45 10.69 3.32 -7.23
N LYS A 46 10.44 2.45 -8.20
CA LYS A 46 9.65 2.80 -9.39
C LYS A 46 8.23 3.22 -9.03
N ILE A 47 7.59 2.49 -8.11
CA ILE A 47 6.25 2.81 -7.63
C ILE A 47 6.23 4.16 -6.90
N LEU A 48 7.18 4.38 -6.00
CA LEU A 48 7.29 5.66 -5.28
C LEU A 48 7.51 6.85 -6.24
N LEU A 49 8.30 6.65 -7.30
CA LEU A 49 8.54 7.67 -8.33
C LEU A 49 7.32 7.93 -9.20
N ALA A 50 6.53 6.90 -9.50
CA ALA A 50 5.29 7.03 -10.26
C ALA A 50 4.18 7.72 -9.45
N GLY A 51 4.20 7.61 -8.12
CA GLY A 51 3.17 8.14 -7.24
C GLY A 51 1.86 7.34 -7.27
N ASN A 52 1.92 6.10 -7.74
CA ASN A 52 0.76 5.21 -7.82
C ASN A 52 0.40 4.65 -6.45
N ASN A 53 -0.91 4.52 -6.16
CA ASN A 53 -1.39 3.73 -5.03
C ASN A 53 -0.89 2.29 -5.14
N VAL A 54 -0.80 1.59 -4.00
CA VAL A 54 -0.14 0.29 -3.93
C VAL A 54 -1.03 -0.71 -3.23
N PHE A 55 -1.11 -1.91 -3.80
CA PHE A 55 -1.70 -3.08 -3.14
C PHE A 55 -0.60 -4.13 -2.91
N ILE A 56 -0.29 -4.43 -1.65
CA ILE A 56 0.72 -5.41 -1.28
C ILE A 56 0.04 -6.73 -0.92
N ASP A 57 0.31 -7.77 -1.71
CA ASP A 57 -0.25 -9.10 -1.52
C ASP A 57 0.74 -10.01 -0.78
N VAL A 58 0.45 -10.22 0.49
CA VAL A 58 1.19 -11.07 1.44
C VAL A 58 0.43 -12.35 1.79
N SER A 59 -0.72 -12.59 1.15
CA SER A 59 -1.68 -13.65 1.51
C SER A 59 -1.11 -15.06 1.38
N ARG A 60 -0.13 -15.25 0.48
CA ARG A 60 0.50 -16.55 0.21
C ARG A 60 1.88 -16.71 0.85
N LEU A 61 2.38 -15.69 1.55
CA LEU A 61 3.72 -15.75 2.15
C LEU A 61 3.78 -16.88 3.18
N GLN A 62 4.73 -17.78 2.99
CA GLN A 62 5.08 -18.84 3.94
C GLN A 62 6.44 -18.54 4.60
N ARG A 63 7.26 -17.70 3.97
CA ARG A 63 8.57 -17.32 4.49
C ARG A 63 8.93 -15.90 4.09
N ILE A 64 9.38 -15.12 5.07
CA ILE A 64 9.95 -13.80 4.85
C ILE A 64 11.21 -13.64 5.71
N ASP A 65 12.29 -13.17 5.10
CA ASP A 65 13.51 -12.84 5.84
C ASP A 65 13.39 -11.47 6.51
N THR A 66 14.13 -11.22 7.59
CA THR A 66 14.09 -9.95 8.34
C THR A 66 14.38 -8.74 7.45
N ALA A 67 15.35 -8.84 6.52
CA ALA A 67 15.70 -7.74 5.63
C ALA A 67 14.56 -7.39 4.65
N ALA A 68 13.82 -8.41 4.19
CA ALA A 68 12.64 -8.22 3.36
C ALA A 68 11.49 -7.54 4.13
N LEU A 69 11.25 -7.98 5.36
CA LEU A 69 10.26 -7.35 6.23
C LEU A 69 10.61 -5.88 6.52
N GLN A 70 11.89 -5.60 6.81
CA GLN A 70 12.38 -4.23 7.01
C GLN A 70 12.22 -3.38 5.75
N LEU A 71 12.47 -3.93 4.56
CA LEU A 71 12.25 -3.22 3.30
C LEU A 71 10.76 -2.84 3.13
N LEU A 72 9.84 -3.79 3.36
CA LEU A 72 8.40 -3.53 3.28
C LEU A 72 7.97 -2.43 4.26
N TYR A 73 8.51 -2.47 5.48
CA TYR A 73 8.26 -1.44 6.49
C TYR A 73 8.75 -0.07 6.01
N GLN A 74 10.01 0.03 5.57
CA GLN A 74 10.56 1.29 5.08
C GLN A 74 9.80 1.82 3.85
N PHE A 75 9.34 0.92 2.99
CA PHE A 75 8.50 1.28 1.85
C PHE A 75 7.17 1.91 2.28
N GLN A 76 6.44 1.30 3.22
CA GLN A 76 5.20 1.86 3.76
C GLN A 76 5.42 3.27 4.35
N GLN A 77 6.49 3.43 5.14
CA GLN A 77 6.83 4.72 5.75
C GLN A 77 7.14 5.80 4.70
N GLN A 78 7.80 5.42 3.60
CA GLN A 78 8.06 6.34 2.49
C GLN A 78 6.80 6.67 1.70
N ALA A 79 5.98 5.67 1.38
CA ALA A 79 4.71 5.87 0.69
C ALA A 79 3.81 6.86 1.43
N GLU A 80 3.68 6.72 2.76
CA GLU A 80 2.94 7.67 3.60
C GLU A 80 3.50 9.09 3.51
N LYS A 81 4.84 9.25 3.53
CA LYS A 81 5.49 10.55 3.38
C LYS A 81 5.19 11.22 2.03
N TYR A 82 4.97 10.42 0.98
CA TYR A 82 4.64 10.88 -0.36
C TYR A 82 3.12 10.95 -0.63
N ASP A 83 2.29 10.72 0.39
CA ASP A 83 0.82 10.67 0.26
C ASP A 83 0.33 9.61 -0.73
N ILE A 84 1.05 8.49 -0.80
CA ILE A 84 0.70 7.30 -1.59
C ILE A 84 -0.04 6.32 -0.67
N GLU A 85 -1.25 5.91 -1.05
CA GLU A 85 -2.02 4.94 -0.27
C GLU A 85 -1.45 3.53 -0.45
N VAL A 86 -1.25 2.84 0.67
CA VAL A 86 -0.82 1.44 0.71
C VAL A 86 -1.95 0.60 1.31
N HIS A 87 -2.49 -0.28 0.49
CA HIS A 87 -3.49 -1.28 0.86
C HIS A 87 -2.81 -2.64 0.97
N TRP A 88 -3.23 -3.44 1.94
CA TRP A 88 -2.67 -4.77 2.16
C TRP A 88 -3.72 -5.84 1.83
N SER A 89 -3.27 -7.01 1.36
CA SER A 89 -4.12 -8.20 1.38
C SER A 89 -4.37 -8.66 2.81
N VAL A 90 -5.25 -9.66 2.95
CA VAL A 90 -5.27 -10.51 4.16
C VAL A 90 -3.86 -11.05 4.40
N MET A 91 -3.44 -11.04 5.66
CA MET A 91 -2.10 -11.45 6.06
C MET A 91 -2.04 -12.95 6.31
N SER A 92 -1.04 -13.60 5.71
CA SER A 92 -0.67 -14.97 6.05
C SER A 92 -0.16 -15.07 7.49
N ASP A 93 -0.34 -16.23 8.12
CA ASP A 93 0.14 -16.50 9.48
C ASP A 93 1.65 -16.22 9.61
N SER A 94 2.44 -16.66 8.62
CA SER A 94 3.88 -16.44 8.60
C SER A 94 4.26 -14.95 8.55
N PHE A 95 3.47 -14.13 7.85
CA PHE A 95 3.71 -12.68 7.83
C PHE A 95 3.30 -12.03 9.16
N GLN A 96 2.15 -12.42 9.74
CA GLN A 96 1.73 -11.94 11.05
C GLN A 96 2.76 -12.26 12.14
N ASP A 97 3.29 -13.48 12.16
CA ASP A 97 4.34 -13.90 13.07
C ASP A 97 5.61 -13.08 12.89
N ALA A 98 6.04 -12.87 11.64
CA ALA A 98 7.24 -12.08 11.33
C ALA A 98 7.08 -10.62 11.80
N VAL A 99 5.92 -10.01 11.56
CA VAL A 99 5.59 -8.65 12.05
C VAL A 99 5.65 -8.61 13.58
N SER A 100 4.98 -9.55 14.25
CA SER A 100 4.94 -9.66 15.71
C SER A 100 6.34 -9.77 16.33
N LEU A 101 7.19 -10.64 15.78
CA LEU A 101 8.56 -10.86 16.25
C LEU A 101 9.50 -9.68 15.97
N SER A 102 9.23 -8.89 14.94
CA SER A 102 10.11 -7.78 14.55
C SER A 102 9.99 -6.54 15.43
N GLY A 103 8.87 -6.38 16.15
CA GLY A 103 8.54 -5.14 16.85
C GLY A 103 8.23 -3.96 15.93
N LEU A 104 8.10 -4.17 14.62
CA LEU A 104 7.72 -3.16 13.65
C LEU A 104 6.20 -2.97 13.64
N SER A 105 5.74 -1.72 13.56
CA SER A 105 4.32 -1.38 13.54
C SER A 105 3.88 -0.99 12.13
N PHE A 106 3.26 -1.93 11.41
CA PHE A 106 2.69 -1.66 10.09
C PHE A 106 1.34 -0.96 10.23
N LYS A 107 1.06 -0.01 9.32
CA LYS A 107 -0.24 0.65 9.19
C LYS A 107 -1.03 -0.15 8.16
N MET A 108 -1.77 -1.11 8.67
CA MET A 108 -2.59 -2.01 7.89
C MET A 108 -3.92 -1.30 7.68
N THR A 109 -4.08 -0.71 6.49
CA THR A 109 -5.37 -0.16 6.09
C THR A 109 -6.05 -1.26 5.30
N ASP A 110 -7.15 -1.78 5.82
CA ASP A 110 -8.00 -2.70 5.06
C ASP A 110 -8.49 -1.99 3.79
N GLN A 111 -8.70 -2.75 2.72
CA GLN A 111 -9.34 -2.17 1.52
C GLN A 111 -10.64 -1.47 1.94
N PRO A 112 -10.97 -0.29 1.37
CA PRO A 112 -12.32 0.23 1.49
C PRO A 112 -13.27 -0.86 0.98
N SER A 113 -14.17 -1.31 1.86
CA SER A 113 -15.29 -2.14 1.44
C SER A 113 -15.96 -1.41 0.29
N VAL A 114 -15.97 -2.03 -0.89
CA VAL A 114 -16.88 -1.60 -1.95
C VAL A 114 -18.25 -1.75 -1.33
N ALA A 115 -18.84 -0.63 -0.90
CA ALA A 115 -20.19 -0.62 -0.41
C ALA A 115 -21.05 -1.25 -1.50
N GLU A 116 -21.70 -2.36 -1.17
CA GLU A 116 -22.73 -2.97 -1.98
C GLU A 116 -23.81 -1.90 -2.19
N ASN A 117 -23.79 -1.26 -3.35
CA ASN A 117 -24.83 -0.33 -3.75
C ASN A 117 -26.12 -1.13 -3.96
N ASP A 118 -27.05 -0.92 -3.03
CA ASP A 118 -28.51 -0.97 -3.18
C ASP A 118 -29.05 -1.83 -4.32
N SER A 119 -29.46 -3.05 -3.97
CA SER A 119 -30.47 -3.79 -4.72
C SER A 119 -31.85 -3.41 -4.18
N MET A 120 -32.33 -2.22 -4.53
CA MET A 120 -33.76 -1.90 -4.48
C MET A 120 -34.20 -1.40 -5.84
N GLU A 121 -34.60 -2.33 -6.71
CA GLU A 121 -35.53 -1.99 -7.78
C GLU A 121 -36.45 -3.17 -8.13
N ASN A 122 -37.74 -2.91 -7.93
CA ASN A 122 -38.95 -3.52 -8.51
C ASN A 122 -39.33 -4.97 -8.17
N ASN A 123 -40.40 -5.13 -7.38
CA ASN A 123 -41.77 -5.17 -7.95
C ASN A 123 -42.84 -4.94 -6.87
#